data_AF-A0A2N3ANB7-F1
#
_entry.id   AF-A0A2N3ANB7-F1
#
_cell.length_a   1.000
_cell.length_b   1.000
_cell.length_c   1.000
_cell.angle_alpha   90.00
_cell.angle_beta   90.00
_cell.angle_gamma   90.00
#
_symmetry.space_group_name_H-M   'P 1'
#
loop_
_entity.id
_entity.type
_entity.pdbx_description
1 polymer ?
#
loop_
_entity_poly.entity_id
_entity_poly.type
_entity_poly.pdbx_seq_one_letter_code
_entity_poly.pdbx_strand_id
1 'polypeptide(L)'
;MLEKSKEGKCRICGKIGSLTYEHVPPRKAFNSNKALVYYGREILEKDSEGFPWEISSRLKGKQLQRGIGAYTLCERCNNNTGAWYADAFIDFIHKGYRETNNKKYINNSWATITLNKIYPLRIIKQIIAMFFSINNPNLSSAHEELREFVLSKEKRGILEKNLGFYLYILRGKILKRLGIIVIGNIQSDPFKTRVVSELSTPPFGLVLEFKPKDKKGFCDITFFANEFDYDQKAEIKLTIPVYGSNSWFPLDYRTREQILNDYIKDRIDSMINKKLRNLKNR
;
A
#
# COMPACT_ATOMS: atom_id res chain seq x y z
N MET A 1 -22.73 -15.63 20.49
CA MET A 1 -22.76 -14.15 20.54
C MET A 1 -22.84 -13.62 19.13
N LEU A 2 -23.99 -13.10 18.71
CA LEU A 2 -24.12 -12.42 17.41
C LEU A 2 -23.26 -11.15 17.45
N GLU A 3 -22.23 -11.06 16.62
CA GLU A 3 -21.53 -9.79 16.41
C GLU A 3 -22.57 -8.76 15.97
N LYS A 4 -22.71 -7.65 16.70
CA LYS A 4 -23.53 -6.51 16.26
C LYS A 4 -23.09 -6.15 14.85
N SER A 5 -24.03 -6.12 13.91
CA SER A 5 -23.75 -5.70 12.53
C SER A 5 -23.12 -4.31 12.56
N LYS A 6 -21.97 -4.16 11.88
CA LYS A 6 -21.32 -2.86 11.76
C LYS A 6 -21.99 -2.13 10.61
N GLU A 7 -22.81 -1.14 10.91
CA GLU A 7 -23.39 -0.30 9.88
C GLU A 7 -22.39 0.76 9.39
N GLY A 8 -22.46 1.08 8.10
CA GLY A 8 -21.67 2.13 7.50
C GLY A 8 -21.78 2.18 5.99
N LYS A 9 -21.01 3.08 5.38
CA LYS A 9 -20.93 3.25 3.92
C LYS A 9 -19.96 2.21 3.33
N CYS A 10 -20.46 1.35 2.43
CA CYS A 10 -19.63 0.41 1.67
C CYS A 10 -18.57 1.18 0.87
N ARG A 11 -17.31 0.80 1.02
CA ARG A 11 -16.18 1.53 0.41
C ARG A 11 -16.04 1.36 -1.11
N ILE A 12 -16.75 0.40 -1.71
CA ILE A 12 -16.78 0.22 -3.17
C ILE A 12 -18.04 0.85 -3.77
N CYS A 13 -19.23 0.39 -3.37
CA CYS A 13 -20.48 0.84 -4.01
C CYS A 13 -21.11 2.08 -3.38
N GLY A 14 -20.59 2.56 -2.25
CA GLY A 14 -21.12 3.76 -1.57
C GLY A 14 -22.47 3.60 -0.88
N LYS A 15 -23.12 2.41 -0.93
CA LYS A 15 -24.38 2.16 -0.23
C LYS A 15 -24.17 2.11 1.28
N ILE A 16 -25.10 2.71 2.03
CA ILE A 16 -25.14 2.64 3.50
C ILE A 16 -25.89 1.37 3.90
N GLY A 17 -25.35 0.62 4.88
CA GLY A 17 -25.99 -0.56 5.43
C GLY A 17 -25.02 -1.43 6.22
N SER A 18 -25.37 -2.69 6.42
CA SER A 18 -24.49 -3.65 7.11
C SER A 18 -23.21 -3.92 6.31
N LEU A 19 -22.07 -3.79 7.00
CA LEU A 19 -20.75 -4.10 6.48
C LEU A 19 -20.32 -5.48 6.95
N THR A 20 -19.59 -6.15 6.06
CA THR A 20 -18.96 -7.45 6.30
C THR A 20 -17.47 -7.27 6.53
N TYR A 21 -16.88 -8.17 7.32
CA TYR A 21 -15.46 -8.18 7.57
C TYR A 21 -14.72 -8.62 6.31
N GLU A 22 -13.81 -7.78 5.81
CA GLU A 22 -12.96 -8.11 4.68
C GLU A 22 -11.49 -8.18 5.10
N HIS A 23 -10.81 -9.24 4.67
CA HIS A 23 -9.38 -9.41 4.87
C HIS A 23 -8.61 -8.64 3.79
N VAL A 24 -7.73 -7.73 4.20
CA VAL A 24 -6.90 -6.97 3.26
C VAL A 24 -5.45 -7.08 3.68
N PRO A 25 -4.62 -7.85 2.94
CA PRO A 25 -4.95 -8.64 1.73
C PRO A 25 -5.83 -9.88 1.99
N PRO A 26 -6.28 -10.61 0.95
CA PRO A 26 -7.02 -11.87 1.14
C PRO A 26 -6.30 -12.84 2.08
N ARG A 27 -7.07 -13.56 2.91
CA ARG A 27 -6.51 -14.43 3.95
C ARG A 27 -5.49 -15.46 3.44
N LYS A 28 -5.76 -16.04 2.26
CA LYS A 28 -4.87 -17.02 1.60
C LYS A 28 -3.61 -16.38 0.97
N ALA A 29 -3.57 -15.05 0.81
CA ALA A 29 -2.39 -14.32 0.37
C ALA A 29 -1.49 -13.95 1.57
N PHE A 30 -1.13 -14.97 2.38
CA PHE A 30 -0.34 -14.88 3.61
C PHE A 30 -0.91 -13.99 4.74
N ASN A 31 -2.19 -13.59 4.65
CA ASN A 31 -2.87 -12.79 5.68
C ASN A 31 -3.74 -13.64 6.62
N SER A 32 -3.18 -14.73 7.14
CA SER A 32 -3.89 -15.65 8.06
C SER A 32 -3.30 -15.68 9.46
N ASN A 33 -2.07 -15.19 9.62
CA ASN A 33 -1.31 -15.24 10.86
C ASN A 33 -1.70 -14.09 11.81
N LYS A 34 -1.25 -14.23 13.05
CA LYS A 34 -1.31 -13.17 14.04
C LYS A 34 -0.59 -11.92 13.54
N ALA A 35 -1.24 -10.77 13.63
CA ALA A 35 -0.69 -9.48 13.26
C ALA A 35 -0.75 -8.50 14.44
N LEU A 36 0.23 -7.60 14.51
CA LEU A 36 0.27 -6.50 15.47
C LEU A 36 0.14 -5.18 14.71
N VAL A 37 -0.95 -4.45 14.97
CA VAL A 37 -1.31 -3.23 14.26
C VAL A 37 -1.06 -2.02 15.14
N TYR A 38 -0.37 -1.01 14.59
CA TYR A 38 -0.13 0.27 15.25
C TYR A 38 -0.90 1.36 14.52
N TYR A 39 -1.66 2.18 15.25
CA TYR A 39 -2.48 3.22 14.63
C TYR A 39 -1.66 4.50 14.45
N GLY A 40 -1.86 5.18 13.31
CA GLY A 40 -1.06 6.34 12.93
C GLY A 40 -1.02 7.45 13.98
N ARG A 41 -2.14 7.72 14.67
CA ARG A 41 -2.17 8.70 15.77
C ARG A 41 -1.21 8.33 16.91
N GLU A 42 -1.27 7.08 17.37
CA GLU A 42 -0.42 6.57 18.45
C GLU A 42 1.06 6.58 18.07
N ILE A 43 1.36 6.26 16.80
CA ILE A 43 2.72 6.33 16.26
C ILE A 43 3.22 7.77 16.28
N LEU A 44 2.43 8.72 15.77
CA LEU A 44 2.83 10.13 15.65
C LEU A 44 3.02 10.81 17.00
N GLU A 45 2.17 10.49 17.99
CA GLU A 45 2.31 10.98 19.37
C GLU A 45 3.62 10.53 20.04
N LYS A 46 4.23 9.45 19.52
CA LYS A 46 5.43 8.81 20.08
C LYS A 46 6.62 8.86 19.12
N ASP A 47 6.52 9.55 17.99
CA ASP A 47 7.51 9.50 16.91
C ASP A 47 8.88 10.04 17.35
N SER A 48 8.89 11.02 18.25
CA SER A 48 10.11 11.63 18.81
C SER A 48 10.85 10.78 19.84
N GLU A 49 10.24 9.68 20.31
CA GLU A 49 10.78 8.87 21.42
C GLU A 49 11.75 7.75 20.97
N GLY A 50 11.96 7.56 19.66
CA GLY A 50 12.90 6.56 19.15
C GLY A 50 12.71 6.27 17.67
N PHE A 51 13.51 5.34 17.14
CA PHE A 51 13.48 5.02 15.72
C PHE A 51 12.29 4.14 15.34
N PRO A 52 11.91 4.09 14.04
CA PRO A 52 10.74 3.34 13.64
C PRO A 52 10.78 1.84 13.91
N TRP A 53 11.96 1.23 13.85
CA TRP A 53 12.15 -0.20 14.13
C TRP A 53 12.07 -0.55 15.62
N GLU A 54 11.92 0.44 16.50
CA GLU A 54 11.78 0.28 17.95
C GLU A 54 10.33 0.46 18.40
N ILE A 55 9.36 0.60 17.48
CA ILE A 55 7.98 0.91 17.85
C ILE A 55 7.34 -0.15 18.76
N SER A 56 7.73 -1.41 18.63
CA SER A 56 7.16 -2.51 19.42
C SER A 56 7.61 -2.54 20.88
N SER A 57 8.72 -1.88 21.22
CA SER A 57 9.10 -1.71 22.63
C SER A 57 8.41 -0.52 23.28
N ARG A 58 7.91 0.43 22.47
CA ARG A 58 7.30 1.69 22.92
C ARG A 58 5.77 1.67 22.90
N LEU A 59 5.18 0.88 22.01
CA LEU A 59 3.74 0.73 21.87
C LEU A 59 3.34 -0.75 21.96
N LYS A 60 2.23 -1.00 22.68
CA LYS A 60 1.65 -2.35 22.79
C LYS A 60 1.11 -2.85 21.46
N GLY A 61 0.53 -1.96 20.66
CA GLY A 61 -0.18 -2.29 19.42
C GLY A 61 -1.48 -3.07 19.67
N LYS A 62 -2.32 -3.16 18.64
CA LYS A 62 -3.53 -3.97 18.61
C LYS A 62 -3.26 -5.31 17.96
N GLN A 63 -3.45 -6.37 18.73
CA GLN A 63 -3.27 -7.74 18.26
C GLN A 63 -4.51 -8.23 17.50
N LEU A 64 -4.31 -8.77 16.29
CA LEU A 64 -5.32 -9.43 15.49
C LEU A 64 -4.92 -10.90 15.30
N GLN A 65 -5.84 -11.84 15.54
CA GLN A 65 -5.53 -13.28 15.59
C GLN A 65 -5.65 -14.01 14.25
N ARG A 66 -6.33 -13.43 13.26
CA ARG A 66 -6.70 -14.13 12.01
C ARG A 66 -6.32 -13.34 10.77
N GLY A 67 -5.22 -12.59 10.84
CA GLY A 67 -4.85 -11.62 9.82
C GLY A 67 -5.51 -10.26 10.00
N ILE A 68 -5.17 -9.35 9.08
CA ILE A 68 -5.56 -7.95 9.07
C ILE A 68 -6.80 -7.77 8.20
N GLY A 69 -7.79 -7.05 8.72
CA GLY A 69 -9.03 -6.80 8.00
C GLY A 69 -9.90 -5.79 8.74
N ALA A 70 -11.01 -5.40 8.10
CA ALA A 70 -11.95 -4.45 8.67
C ALA A 70 -13.35 -4.61 8.04
N TYR A 71 -14.38 -4.20 8.79
CA TYR A 71 -15.75 -4.09 8.27
C TYR A 71 -15.82 -2.88 7.33
N THR A 72 -15.81 -3.13 6.03
CA THR A 72 -15.61 -2.05 5.03
C THR A 72 -16.48 -2.19 3.78
N LEU A 73 -16.92 -3.41 3.46
CA LEU A 73 -17.70 -3.69 2.25
C LEU A 73 -19.07 -4.24 2.63
N CYS A 74 -20.10 -3.89 1.88
CA CYS A 74 -21.38 -4.60 1.97
C CYS A 74 -21.21 -6.03 1.43
N GLU A 75 -22.07 -6.94 1.88
CA GLU A 75 -22.04 -8.36 1.50
C GLU A 75 -21.92 -8.58 -0.01
N ARG A 76 -22.75 -7.91 -0.82
CA ARG A 76 -22.72 -8.03 -2.28
C ARG A 76 -21.34 -7.69 -2.86
N CYS A 77 -20.73 -6.58 -2.42
CA CYS A 77 -19.43 -6.17 -2.96
C CYS A 77 -18.32 -7.12 -2.51
N ASN A 78 -18.37 -7.55 -1.25
CA ASN A 78 -17.39 -8.47 -0.69
C ASN A 78 -17.45 -9.83 -1.41
N ASN A 79 -18.64 -10.42 -1.51
CA ASN A 79 -18.85 -11.70 -2.18
C ASN A 79 -18.46 -11.64 -3.66
N ASN A 80 -18.84 -10.57 -4.37
CA ASN A 80 -18.50 -10.41 -5.78
C ASN A 80 -16.99 -10.29 -5.99
N THR A 81 -16.33 -9.33 -5.34
CA THR A 81 -14.88 -9.12 -5.53
C THR A 81 -14.06 -10.33 -5.08
N GLY A 82 -14.46 -10.96 -3.97
CA GLY A 82 -13.90 -12.23 -3.50
C GLY A 82 -14.02 -13.34 -4.54
N ALA A 83 -15.22 -13.59 -5.06
CA ALA A 83 -15.45 -14.64 -6.05
C ALA A 83 -14.81 -14.35 -7.42
N TRP A 84 -14.72 -13.07 -7.82
CA TRP A 84 -14.30 -12.70 -9.17
C TRP A 84 -12.80 -12.55 -9.32
N TYR A 85 -12.11 -12.07 -8.28
CA TYR A 85 -10.74 -11.57 -8.42
C TYR A 85 -9.74 -12.16 -7.42
N ALA A 86 -10.20 -12.59 -6.23
CA ALA A 86 -9.30 -12.94 -5.14
C ALA A 86 -8.38 -14.12 -5.46
N ASP A 87 -8.87 -15.17 -6.11
CA ASP A 87 -8.05 -16.35 -6.44
C ASP A 87 -6.90 -16.02 -7.40
N ALA A 88 -7.14 -15.15 -8.39
CA ALA A 88 -6.09 -14.68 -9.31
C ALA A 88 -5.03 -13.86 -8.57
N PHE A 89 -5.45 -13.01 -7.63
CA PHE A 89 -4.53 -12.27 -6.79
C PHE A 89 -3.74 -13.17 -5.83
N ILE A 90 -4.37 -14.17 -5.21
CA ILE A 90 -3.72 -15.13 -4.33
C ILE A 90 -2.63 -15.90 -5.09
N ASP A 91 -2.94 -16.39 -6.29
CA ASP A 91 -1.98 -17.06 -7.16
C ASP A 91 -0.82 -16.13 -7.56
N PHE A 92 -1.11 -14.88 -7.91
CA PHE A 92 -0.10 -13.84 -8.16
C PHE A 92 0.86 -13.63 -6.98
N ILE A 93 0.33 -13.53 -5.76
CA ILE A 93 1.13 -13.39 -4.54
C ILE A 93 1.99 -14.63 -4.27
N HIS A 94 1.44 -15.83 -4.45
CA HIS A 94 2.21 -17.08 -4.28
C HIS A 94 3.34 -17.20 -5.30
N LYS A 95 3.09 -16.89 -6.58
CA LYS A 95 4.12 -16.88 -7.63
C LYS A 95 5.18 -15.83 -7.36
N GLY A 96 4.77 -14.60 -7.03
CA GLY A 96 5.69 -13.55 -6.61
C GLY A 96 6.57 -13.97 -5.44
N TYR A 97 6.00 -14.65 -4.44
CA TYR A 97 6.76 -15.13 -3.29
C TYR A 97 7.81 -16.16 -3.71
N ARG A 98 7.46 -17.14 -4.56
CA ARG A 98 8.43 -18.13 -5.08
C ARG A 98 9.57 -17.46 -5.85
N GLU A 99 9.26 -16.51 -6.72
CA GLU A 99 10.24 -15.81 -7.56
C GLU A 99 11.16 -14.87 -6.77
N THR A 100 10.70 -14.36 -5.63
CA THR A 100 11.45 -13.43 -4.77
C THR A 100 12.18 -14.12 -3.61
N ASN A 101 11.60 -15.17 -3.01
CA ASN A 101 12.11 -15.81 -1.79
C ASN A 101 13.30 -16.74 -2.05
N ASN A 102 13.41 -17.33 -3.24
CA ASN A 102 14.59 -18.10 -3.64
C ASN A 102 15.83 -17.22 -3.88
N LYS A 103 15.66 -15.89 -3.94
CA LYS A 103 16.74 -14.92 -4.08
C LYS A 103 17.12 -14.36 -2.71
N LYS A 104 17.67 -15.23 -1.84
CA LYS A 104 18.19 -14.90 -0.49
C LYS A 104 19.12 -13.67 -0.47
N TYR A 105 19.66 -13.26 -1.62
CA TYR A 105 20.49 -12.07 -1.79
C TYR A 105 20.15 -11.34 -3.11
N ILE A 106 18.96 -10.74 -3.24
CA ILE A 106 18.84 -9.65 -4.22
C ILE A 106 19.70 -8.48 -3.66
N ASN A 107 21.00 -8.46 -3.94
CA ASN A 107 21.87 -7.34 -3.59
C ASN A 107 21.64 -6.11 -4.47
N ASN A 108 20.82 -6.27 -5.50
CA ASN A 108 20.50 -5.21 -6.45
C ASN A 108 19.28 -4.41 -5.98
N SER A 109 19.28 -3.12 -6.28
CA SER A 109 18.13 -2.24 -6.10
C SER A 109 16.91 -2.64 -6.95
N TRP A 110 17.09 -3.57 -7.90
CA TRP A 110 16.05 -4.10 -8.79
C TRP A 110 16.19 -5.62 -8.98
N ALA A 111 15.07 -6.29 -9.17
CA ALA A 111 15.02 -7.69 -9.59
C ALA A 111 14.00 -7.92 -10.68
N THR A 112 14.37 -8.75 -11.65
CA THR A 112 13.44 -9.25 -12.66
C THR A 112 12.83 -10.57 -12.20
N ILE A 113 11.51 -10.69 -12.30
CA ILE A 113 10.74 -11.91 -12.05
C ILE A 113 9.89 -12.25 -13.27
N THR A 114 9.56 -13.53 -13.43
CA THR A 114 8.63 -13.99 -14.47
C THR A 114 7.42 -14.63 -13.81
N LEU A 115 6.25 -14.10 -14.10
CA LEU A 115 4.97 -14.57 -13.58
C LEU A 115 4.21 -15.27 -14.70
N ASN A 116 4.27 -16.60 -14.70
CA ASN A 116 3.64 -17.43 -15.72
C ASN A 116 2.14 -17.62 -15.47
N LYS A 117 1.33 -17.64 -16.55
CA LYS A 117 -0.10 -18.00 -16.52
C LYS A 117 -0.90 -17.27 -15.43
N ILE A 118 -0.72 -15.96 -15.30
CA ILE A 118 -1.51 -15.10 -14.40
C ILE A 118 -2.68 -14.46 -15.13
N TYR A 119 -3.66 -13.90 -14.41
CA TYR A 119 -4.79 -13.14 -14.96
C TYR A 119 -4.66 -11.65 -14.62
N PRO A 120 -3.96 -10.83 -15.44
CA PRO A 120 -3.58 -9.47 -15.09
C PRO A 120 -4.79 -8.58 -14.73
N LEU A 121 -5.87 -8.64 -15.52
CA LEU A 121 -7.05 -7.80 -15.28
C LEU A 121 -7.72 -8.11 -13.93
N ARG A 122 -7.80 -9.40 -13.57
CA ARG A 122 -8.36 -9.82 -12.27
C ARG A 122 -7.48 -9.36 -11.11
N ILE A 123 -6.16 -9.45 -11.27
CA ILE A 123 -5.19 -9.04 -10.25
C ILE A 123 -5.32 -7.55 -9.95
N ILE A 124 -5.33 -6.69 -10.97
CA ILE A 124 -5.45 -5.25 -10.77
C ILE A 124 -6.82 -4.85 -10.20
N LYS A 125 -7.91 -5.55 -10.57
CA LYS A 125 -9.23 -5.35 -9.97
C LYS A 125 -9.25 -5.70 -8.47
N GLN A 126 -8.58 -6.79 -8.06
CA GLN A 126 -8.42 -7.10 -6.63
C GLN A 126 -7.58 -6.04 -5.90
N ILE A 127 -6.50 -5.55 -6.52
CA ILE A 127 -5.68 -4.48 -5.96
C ILE A 127 -6.52 -3.23 -5.71
N ILE A 128 -7.34 -2.81 -6.67
CA ILE A 128 -8.23 -1.65 -6.52
C ILE A 128 -9.30 -1.92 -5.44
N ALA A 129 -9.89 -3.12 -5.38
CA ALA A 129 -10.82 -3.49 -4.31
C ALA A 129 -10.17 -3.37 -2.91
N MET A 130 -8.93 -3.81 -2.76
CA MET A 130 -8.16 -3.63 -1.52
C MET A 130 -7.91 -2.14 -1.23
N PHE A 131 -7.58 -1.33 -2.23
CA PHE A 131 -7.42 0.11 -2.04
C PHE A 131 -8.71 0.79 -1.60
N PHE A 132 -9.87 0.42 -2.16
CA PHE A 132 -11.16 0.88 -1.63
C PHE A 132 -11.31 0.51 -0.15
N SER A 133 -11.00 -0.74 0.22
CA SER A 133 -11.12 -1.22 1.59
C SER A 133 -10.15 -0.54 2.59
N ILE A 134 -8.97 -0.07 2.18
CA ILE A 134 -8.06 0.64 3.10
C ILE A 134 -8.30 2.16 3.17
N ASN A 135 -8.99 2.74 2.17
CA ASN A 135 -9.23 4.17 2.06
C ASN A 135 -10.56 4.63 2.68
N ASN A 136 -10.79 5.94 2.72
CA ASN A 136 -12.06 6.49 3.19
C ASN A 136 -13.21 6.10 2.23
N PRO A 137 -14.45 5.85 2.72
CA PRO A 137 -15.60 5.54 1.87
C PRO A 137 -15.93 6.58 0.78
N ASN A 138 -15.42 7.80 0.89
CA ASN A 138 -15.61 8.84 -0.12
C ASN A 138 -14.72 8.64 -1.37
N LEU A 139 -13.72 7.75 -1.32
CA LEU A 139 -12.92 7.41 -2.51
C LEU A 139 -13.80 6.94 -3.67
N SER A 140 -14.81 6.11 -3.41
CA SER A 140 -15.72 5.61 -4.46
C SER A 140 -16.60 6.68 -5.09
N SER A 141 -16.87 7.76 -4.35
CA SER A 141 -17.64 8.91 -4.86
C SER A 141 -16.73 9.89 -5.61
N ALA A 142 -15.47 9.99 -5.22
CA ALA A 142 -14.48 10.83 -5.91
C ALA A 142 -13.94 10.20 -7.20
N HIS A 143 -14.00 8.86 -7.31
CA HIS A 143 -13.49 8.07 -8.43
C HIS A 143 -14.51 7.03 -8.89
N GLU A 144 -15.60 7.50 -9.51
CA GLU A 144 -16.65 6.64 -10.03
C GLU A 144 -16.13 5.66 -11.09
N GLU A 145 -15.14 6.09 -11.88
CA GLU A 145 -14.47 5.26 -12.88
C GLU A 145 -13.83 4.02 -12.27
N LEU A 146 -13.20 4.14 -11.10
CA LEU A 146 -12.59 3.01 -10.38
C LEU A 146 -13.65 2.10 -9.78
N ARG A 147 -14.75 2.68 -9.28
CA ARG A 147 -15.87 1.91 -8.74
C ARG A 147 -16.50 1.06 -9.85
N GLU A 148 -16.80 1.65 -11.00
CA GLU A 148 -17.35 0.94 -12.15
C GLU A 148 -16.41 -0.14 -12.66
N PHE A 149 -15.10 0.18 -12.73
CA PHE A 149 -14.07 -0.76 -13.13
C PHE A 149 -14.05 -1.99 -12.23
N VAL A 150 -14.15 -1.85 -10.91
CA VAL A 150 -14.17 -3.00 -9.99
C VAL A 150 -15.50 -3.75 -10.01
N LEU A 151 -16.63 -3.06 -10.17
CA LEU A 151 -17.95 -3.68 -10.13
C LEU A 151 -18.37 -4.35 -11.44
N SER A 152 -17.61 -4.17 -12.51
CA SER A 152 -17.86 -4.76 -13.83
C SER A 152 -16.71 -5.68 -14.24
N LYS A 153 -16.94 -7.00 -14.29
CA LYS A 153 -15.90 -8.01 -14.55
C LYS A 153 -15.07 -7.70 -15.79
N GLU A 154 -15.75 -7.48 -16.91
CA GLU A 154 -15.14 -7.30 -18.23
C GLU A 154 -14.65 -5.87 -18.49
N LYS A 155 -14.96 -4.90 -17.62
CA LYS A 155 -14.57 -3.51 -17.87
C LYS A 155 -13.05 -3.38 -17.82
N ARG A 156 -12.48 -2.86 -18.90
CA ARG A 156 -11.05 -2.55 -19.07
C ARG A 156 -10.85 -1.05 -19.14
N GLY A 157 -9.59 -0.64 -19.06
CA GLY A 157 -9.19 0.74 -19.32
C GLY A 157 -9.22 1.63 -18.09
N ILE A 158 -8.05 2.17 -17.77
CA ILE A 158 -7.86 3.27 -16.83
C ILE A 158 -6.95 4.32 -17.49
N LEU A 159 -7.25 5.60 -17.26
CA LEU A 159 -6.44 6.69 -17.81
C LEU A 159 -5.17 6.85 -16.98
N GLU A 160 -4.02 6.48 -17.55
CA GLU A 160 -2.73 6.51 -16.83
C GLU A 160 -2.32 7.92 -16.36
N LYS A 161 -2.80 8.96 -17.04
CA LYS A 161 -2.62 10.35 -16.61
C LYS A 161 -3.34 10.68 -15.29
N ASN A 162 -4.37 9.90 -14.94
CA ASN A 162 -5.17 10.11 -13.73
C ASN A 162 -4.74 9.17 -12.61
N LEU A 163 -4.27 7.96 -12.93
CA LEU A 163 -4.04 6.90 -11.96
C LEU A 163 -2.80 6.08 -12.35
N GLY A 164 -1.95 5.81 -11.38
CA GLY A 164 -0.81 4.89 -11.50
C GLY A 164 -0.89 3.80 -10.43
N PHE A 165 -0.62 2.56 -10.85
CA PHE A 165 -0.50 1.41 -9.95
C PHE A 165 0.90 0.86 -10.02
N TYR A 166 1.56 0.80 -8.86
CA TYR A 166 2.97 0.43 -8.79
C TYR A 166 3.23 -0.73 -7.85
N LEU A 167 4.27 -1.49 -8.20
CA LEU A 167 4.77 -2.63 -7.47
C LEU A 167 6.21 -2.38 -7.01
N TYR A 168 6.54 -2.82 -5.80
CA TYR A 168 7.91 -3.03 -5.35
C TYR A 168 8.04 -4.36 -4.60
N ILE A 169 9.23 -4.96 -4.58
CA ILE A 169 9.53 -6.11 -3.73
C ILE A 169 9.81 -5.59 -2.32
N LEU A 170 8.99 -6.02 -1.36
CA LEU A 170 9.06 -5.57 0.01
C LEU A 170 10.18 -6.29 0.77
N ARG A 171 11.05 -5.50 1.41
CA ARG A 171 11.99 -5.96 2.42
C ARG A 171 11.76 -5.28 3.75
N GLY A 172 11.91 -6.03 4.84
CA GLY A 172 11.76 -5.51 6.20
C GLY A 172 10.49 -6.02 6.88
N LYS A 173 10.26 -5.51 8.09
CA LYS A 173 9.23 -6.01 9.01
C LYS A 173 8.08 -5.03 9.21
N ILE A 174 8.26 -3.76 8.86
CA ILE A 174 7.23 -2.73 8.99
C ILE A 174 6.31 -2.84 7.78
N LEU A 175 5.07 -3.24 8.00
CA LEU A 175 4.06 -3.29 6.95
C LEU A 175 3.23 -2.02 6.97
N LYS A 176 3.14 -1.33 5.83
CA LYS A 176 2.38 -0.11 5.59
C LYS A 176 0.96 -0.46 5.16
N ARG A 177 -0.04 0.12 5.84
CA ARG A 177 -1.45 0.11 5.43
C ARG A 177 -1.98 1.54 5.50
N LEU A 178 -1.66 2.30 4.48
CA LEU A 178 -1.85 3.74 4.42
C LEU A 178 -2.98 4.06 3.45
N GLY A 179 -4.02 4.74 3.94
CA GLY A 179 -5.00 5.39 3.09
C GLY A 179 -4.37 6.52 2.28
N ILE A 180 -5.18 7.38 1.67
CA ILE A 180 -4.69 8.54 0.91
C ILE A 180 -3.89 9.46 1.83
N ILE A 181 -2.65 9.71 1.41
CA ILE A 181 -1.72 10.67 2.00
C ILE A 181 -1.24 11.60 0.89
N VAL A 182 -1.08 12.88 1.23
CA VAL A 182 -0.48 13.89 0.37
C VAL A 182 0.94 14.15 0.85
N ILE A 183 1.91 13.99 -0.05
CA ILE A 183 3.32 14.32 0.19
C ILE A 183 3.60 15.64 -0.53
N GLY A 184 4.05 16.65 0.22
CA GLY A 184 4.41 17.97 -0.32
C GLY A 184 5.92 18.19 -0.31
N ASN A 185 6.48 18.64 -1.42
CA ASN A 185 7.85 19.13 -1.48
C ASN A 185 7.85 20.65 -1.27
N ILE A 186 8.18 21.08 -0.05
CA ILE A 186 8.24 22.51 0.31
C ILE A 186 9.41 23.26 -0.33
N GLN A 187 10.41 22.55 -0.85
CA GLN A 187 11.59 23.14 -1.49
C GLN A 187 11.41 23.35 -3.00
N SER A 188 10.39 22.76 -3.61
CA SER A 188 10.13 22.93 -5.04
C SER A 188 9.31 24.19 -5.31
N ASP A 189 9.68 24.91 -6.37
CA ASP A 189 8.90 26.00 -6.95
C ASP A 189 8.57 25.65 -8.43
N PRO A 190 7.29 25.54 -8.83
CA PRO A 190 6.10 25.60 -7.97
C PRO A 190 6.04 24.42 -7.00
N PHE A 191 5.29 24.59 -5.89
CA PHE A 191 5.06 23.55 -4.88
C PHE A 191 4.56 22.25 -5.52
N LYS A 192 5.33 21.16 -5.35
CA LYS A 192 5.01 19.85 -5.92
C LYS A 192 4.39 18.95 -4.87
N THR A 193 3.24 18.40 -5.20
CA THR A 193 2.57 17.36 -4.42
C THR A 193 2.55 16.02 -5.15
N ARG A 194 2.54 14.94 -4.35
CA ARG A 194 2.15 13.59 -4.76
C ARG A 194 1.02 13.11 -3.86
N VAL A 195 0.01 12.46 -4.43
CA VAL A 195 -1.15 11.95 -3.70
C VAL A 195 -1.17 10.44 -3.86
N VAL A 196 -0.96 9.71 -2.77
CA VAL A 196 -0.76 8.25 -2.82
C VAL A 196 -1.49 7.51 -1.71
N SER A 197 -1.79 6.24 -1.95
CA SER A 197 -2.17 5.25 -0.94
C SER A 197 -1.24 4.04 -1.08
N GLU A 198 -0.83 3.43 0.03
CA GLU A 198 0.18 2.36 0.02
C GLU A 198 -0.26 1.17 0.88
N LEU A 199 -0.13 -0.03 0.32
CA LEU A 199 -0.39 -1.29 1.00
C LEU A 199 0.80 -2.23 0.79
N SER A 200 1.51 -2.58 1.85
CA SER A 200 2.66 -3.48 1.76
C SER A 200 2.39 -4.79 2.48
N THR A 201 2.60 -5.90 1.77
CA THR A 201 2.41 -7.27 2.27
C THR A 201 3.36 -8.22 1.55
N PRO A 202 4.15 -9.05 2.24
CA PRO A 202 5.07 -9.95 1.55
C PRO A 202 4.37 -10.77 0.44
N PRO A 203 4.97 -10.86 -0.77
CA PRO A 203 6.29 -10.37 -1.15
C PRO A 203 6.35 -8.91 -1.66
N PHE A 204 5.21 -8.25 -1.84
CA PHE A 204 5.14 -6.98 -2.58
C PHE A 204 4.59 -5.81 -1.77
N GLY A 205 5.04 -4.62 -2.12
CA GLY A 205 4.30 -3.41 -1.83
C GLY A 205 3.55 -2.91 -3.05
N LEU A 206 2.35 -2.39 -2.79
CA LEU A 206 1.42 -1.84 -3.76
C LEU A 206 1.25 -0.35 -3.47
N VAL A 207 1.36 0.47 -4.51
CA VAL A 207 1.10 1.91 -4.43
C VAL A 207 0.04 2.28 -5.45
N LEU A 208 -0.94 3.04 -5.00
CA LEU A 208 -1.88 3.77 -5.84
C LEU A 208 -1.47 5.23 -5.83
N GLU A 209 -1.24 5.84 -6.99
CA GLU A 209 -0.97 7.26 -7.13
C GLU A 209 -2.03 7.95 -7.98
N PHE A 210 -2.46 9.13 -7.54
CA PHE A 210 -3.40 9.98 -8.27
C PHE A 210 -2.65 11.07 -9.01
N LYS A 211 -2.99 11.27 -10.29
CA LYS A 211 -2.33 12.19 -11.22
C LYS A 211 -0.81 12.01 -11.19
N PRO A 212 -0.30 10.80 -11.50
CA PRO A 212 1.11 10.49 -11.38
C PRO A 212 1.93 11.44 -12.25
N LYS A 213 2.98 12.03 -11.65
CA LYS A 213 3.87 13.00 -12.32
C LYS A 213 5.19 12.39 -12.76
N ASP A 214 5.63 11.33 -12.08
CA ASP A 214 6.87 10.61 -12.37
C ASP A 214 6.68 9.12 -12.06
N LYS A 215 7.05 8.27 -13.02
CA LYS A 215 6.99 6.81 -12.88
C LYS A 215 8.36 6.21 -12.46
N LYS A 216 9.40 7.02 -12.29
CA LYS A 216 10.74 6.55 -11.91
C LYS A 216 10.75 5.87 -10.55
N GLY A 217 11.58 4.83 -10.44
CA GLY A 217 11.76 4.09 -9.19
C GLY A 217 10.62 3.13 -8.86
N PHE A 218 9.70 2.87 -9.77
CA PHE A 218 8.60 1.93 -9.54
C PHE A 218 8.43 0.98 -10.72
N CYS A 219 7.88 -0.21 -10.47
CA CYS A 219 7.36 -1.07 -11.53
C CYS A 219 5.89 -0.74 -11.75
N ASP A 220 5.59 -0.12 -12.89
CA ASP A 220 4.22 0.22 -13.29
C ASP A 220 3.47 -1.03 -13.75
N ILE A 221 2.35 -1.33 -13.11
CA ILE A 221 1.45 -2.44 -13.44
C ILE A 221 0.07 -1.94 -13.93
N THR A 222 -0.07 -0.65 -14.22
CA THR A 222 -1.30 -0.03 -14.75
C THR A 222 -1.74 -0.69 -16.06
N PHE A 223 -0.78 -1.17 -16.86
CA PHE A 223 -1.03 -1.90 -18.10
C PHE A 223 -1.85 -3.20 -17.89
N PHE A 224 -1.88 -3.78 -16.68
CA PHE A 224 -2.75 -4.91 -16.35
C PHE A 224 -4.23 -4.60 -16.58
N ALA A 225 -4.64 -3.34 -16.39
CA ALA A 225 -6.02 -2.90 -16.59
C ALA A 225 -6.33 -2.56 -18.06
N ASN A 226 -5.30 -2.27 -18.86
CA ASN A 226 -5.44 -1.71 -20.20
C ASN A 226 -5.27 -2.78 -21.28
N GLU A 227 -4.35 -3.73 -21.09
CA GLU A 227 -3.90 -4.62 -22.17
C GLU A 227 -4.51 -6.02 -22.13
N PHE A 228 -5.22 -6.38 -21.06
CA PHE A 228 -5.71 -7.76 -20.86
C PHE A 228 -7.22 -7.84 -20.66
N ASP A 229 -7.82 -8.93 -21.16
CA ASP A 229 -9.21 -9.32 -20.89
C ASP A 229 -9.35 -10.08 -19.56
N TYR A 230 -10.59 -10.20 -19.08
CA TYR A 230 -10.90 -10.79 -17.77
C TYR A 230 -10.45 -12.25 -17.66
N ASP A 231 -10.62 -13.03 -18.72
CA ASP A 231 -10.25 -14.45 -18.79
C ASP A 231 -8.90 -14.70 -19.47
N GLN A 232 -8.19 -13.63 -19.87
CA GLN A 232 -6.90 -13.77 -20.54
C GLN A 232 -5.81 -14.14 -19.53
N LYS A 233 -5.19 -15.30 -19.76
CA LYS A 233 -3.93 -15.67 -19.11
C LYS A 233 -2.75 -15.09 -19.86
N ALA A 234 -1.76 -14.61 -19.12
CA ALA A 234 -0.52 -14.12 -19.69
C ALA A 234 0.70 -14.60 -18.88
N GLU A 235 1.84 -14.68 -19.55
CA GLU A 235 3.14 -14.68 -18.90
C GLU A 235 3.67 -13.24 -18.90
N ILE A 236 4.00 -12.73 -17.72
CA ILE A 236 4.46 -11.35 -17.55
C ILE A 236 5.85 -11.35 -16.92
N LYS A 237 6.80 -10.70 -17.58
CA LYS A 237 8.13 -10.42 -17.03
C LYS A 237 8.15 -9.01 -16.46
N LEU A 238 8.43 -8.89 -15.15
CA LEU A 238 8.46 -7.60 -14.45
C LEU A 238 9.86 -7.33 -13.91
N THR A 239 10.37 -6.12 -14.12
CA THR A 239 11.57 -5.61 -13.44
C THR A 239 11.13 -4.69 -12.31
N ILE A 240 11.30 -5.14 -11.08
CA ILE A 240 10.68 -4.58 -9.88
C ILE A 240 11.77 -4.04 -8.94
N PRO A 241 11.62 -2.81 -8.41
CA PRO A 241 12.55 -2.29 -7.43
C PRO A 241 12.43 -3.06 -6.12
N VAL A 242 13.54 -3.20 -5.40
CA VAL A 242 13.58 -3.83 -4.08
C VAL A 242 13.69 -2.73 -3.03
N TYR A 243 12.64 -2.58 -2.22
CA TYR A 243 12.58 -1.51 -1.23
C TYR A 243 12.45 -2.01 0.20
N GLY A 244 13.27 -1.42 1.06
CA GLY A 244 13.17 -1.58 2.50
C GLY A 244 11.99 -0.78 3.06
N SER A 245 11.31 -1.33 4.05
CA SER A 245 10.31 -0.63 4.85
C SER A 245 10.85 -0.41 6.27
N ASN A 246 11.45 0.78 6.46
CA ASN A 246 12.10 1.19 7.71
C ASN A 246 11.43 2.42 8.35
N SER A 247 10.34 2.94 7.78
CA SER A 247 9.54 4.02 8.34
C SER A 247 8.05 3.79 8.01
N TRP A 248 7.19 4.59 8.63
CA TRP A 248 5.73 4.56 8.40
C TRP A 248 5.27 5.51 7.29
N PHE A 249 6.16 6.36 6.76
CA PHE A 249 5.79 7.34 5.75
C PHE A 249 5.62 6.68 4.37
N PRO A 250 4.62 7.10 3.58
CA PRO A 250 4.44 6.56 2.25
C PRO A 250 5.62 6.94 1.36
N LEU A 251 6.00 6.03 0.46
CA LEU A 251 7.12 6.21 -0.49
C LEU A 251 8.49 6.47 0.14
N ASP A 252 8.63 6.35 1.46
CA ASP A 252 9.92 6.39 2.14
C ASP A 252 10.50 4.98 2.22
N TYR A 253 11.58 4.77 1.47
CA TYR A 253 12.29 3.50 1.35
C TYR A 253 13.74 3.60 1.81
N ARG A 254 14.08 4.64 2.59
CA ARG A 254 15.42 4.82 3.13
C ARG A 254 15.87 3.60 3.93
N THR A 255 17.16 3.30 3.86
CA THR A 255 17.79 2.31 4.75
C THR A 255 17.80 2.84 6.18
N ARG A 256 17.98 1.96 7.16
CA ARG A 256 18.14 2.38 8.56
C ARG A 256 19.34 3.32 8.73
N GLU A 257 20.42 3.06 8.00
CA GLU A 257 21.61 3.90 7.99
C GLU A 257 21.33 5.30 7.45
N GLN A 258 20.59 5.41 6.33
CA GLN A 258 20.17 6.70 5.79
C GLN A 258 19.32 7.47 6.81
N ILE A 259 18.35 6.82 7.46
CA ILE A 259 17.51 7.44 8.49
C ILE A 259 18.36 7.92 9.68
N LEU A 260 19.33 7.12 10.14
CA LEU A 260 20.23 7.47 11.24
C LEU A 260 21.12 8.66 10.87
N ASN A 261 21.68 8.66 9.66
CA ASN A 261 22.53 9.74 9.17
C ASN A 261 21.76 11.06 9.04
N ASP A 262 20.54 11.01 8.48
CA ASP A 262 19.63 12.17 8.40
C ASP A 262 19.33 12.71 9.80
N TYR A 263 19.00 11.84 10.75
CA TYR A 263 18.76 12.23 12.14
C TYR A 263 19.96 12.93 12.79
N ILE A 264 21.16 12.37 12.65
CA ILE A 264 22.39 12.96 13.20
C ILE A 264 22.64 14.34 12.59
N LYS A 265 22.50 14.45 11.26
CA LYS A 265 22.69 15.71 10.55
C LYS A 265 21.70 16.78 11.02
N ASP A 266 20.41 16.46 11.08
CA ASP A 266 19.37 17.38 11.53
C ASP A 266 19.59 17.84 12.98
N ARG A 267 20.08 16.96 13.85
CA ARG A 267 20.44 17.29 15.23
C ARG A 267 21.62 18.27 15.30
N ILE A 268 22.66 18.05 14.51
CA ILE A 268 23.82 18.96 14.42
C ILE A 268 23.37 20.33 13.91
N ASP A 269 22.62 20.38 12.81
CA ASP A 269 22.13 21.62 12.21
C ASP A 269 21.23 22.41 13.18
N SER A 270 20.36 21.72 13.92
CA SER A 270 19.53 22.32 14.96
C SER A 270 20.36 22.95 16.09
N MET A 271 21.42 22.26 16.55
CA MET A 271 22.33 22.77 17.58
C MET A 271 23.10 24.01 17.10
N ILE A 272 23.61 23.98 15.87
CA ILE A 272 24.32 25.12 15.25
C ILE A 272 23.37 26.32 15.13
N ASN A 273 22.16 26.12 14.58
CA ASN A 273 21.18 27.17 14.42
C ASN A 273 20.74 27.80 15.75
N LYS A 274 20.58 26.99 16.81
CA LYS A 274 20.30 27.49 18.16
C LYS A 274 21.42 28.37 18.69
N LYS A 275 22.69 27.96 18.49
CA LYS A 275 23.86 28.76 18.90
C LYS A 275 23.94 30.09 18.14
N LEU A 276 23.72 30.08 16.82
CA LEU A 276 23.71 31.28 16.00
C LEU A 276 22.61 32.28 16.40
N ARG A 277 21.39 31.78 16.70
CA ARG A 277 20.30 32.63 17.21
C ARG A 277 20.65 33.28 18.55
N ASN A 278 21.27 32.53 19.46
CA ASN A 278 21.68 33.06 20.76
C ASN A 278 22.81 34.10 20.64
N LEU A 279 23.66 34.01 19.62
CA LEU A 279 24.71 35.00 19.35
C LEU A 279 24.15 36.28 18.71
N LYS A 280 23.11 36.19 17.88
CA LYS A 280 22.45 37.35 17.26
C LYS A 280 21.55 38.14 18.22
N ASN A 281 21.13 37.53 19.32
CA ASN A 281 20.26 38.13 20.34
C ASN A 281 21.06 38.69 21.53
N ARG A 282 22.40 38.76 21.44
CA ARG A 282 23.31 39.41 22.38
C ARG A 282 23.91 40.64 21.70
#